data_AF-A0A4V1LU18-F1
#
_entry.id   AF-A0A4V1LU18-F1
#
_cell.length_a   1.000
_cell.length_b   1.000
_cell.length_c   1.000
_cell.angle_alpha   90.00
_cell.angle_beta   90.00
_cell.angle_gamma   90.00
#
_symmetry.space_group_name_H-M   'P 1'
#
loop_
_entity.id
_entity.type
_entity.pdbx_description
1 polymer ?
#
loop_
_entity_poly.entity_id
_entity_poly.type
_entity_poly.pdbx_seq_one_letter_code
_entity_poly.pdbx_strand_id
1 'polypeptide(L)' 'MKKNKLLLFSVNLFTIGIIFLYLETNFYQFVDHNNFLQESWFMPLGFFSLIFGALGLLLVFVKTIWLKIKNN' A
#
# COMPACT_ATOMS: atom_id res chain seq x y z
N MET A 1 2.05 22.78 8.30
CA MET A 1 3.03 21.69 7.99
C MET A 1 2.51 20.24 8.14
N LYS A 2 1.26 19.96 8.57
CA LYS A 2 0.74 18.56 8.73
C LYS A 2 -0.02 17.99 7.50
N LYS A 3 -0.53 18.84 6.59
CA LYS A 3 -1.38 18.40 5.45
C LYS A 3 -0.67 17.42 4.51
N ASN A 4 0.61 17.63 4.23
CA ASN A 4 1.34 16.80 3.27
C ASN A 4 1.91 15.51 3.88
N LYS A 5 2.05 15.44 5.22
CA LYS A 5 2.64 14.27 5.88
C LYS A 5 1.77 13.03 5.73
N LEU A 6 0.45 13.16 5.93
CA LEU A 6 -0.47 12.03 5.76
C LEU A 6 -0.50 11.58 4.30
N LEU A 7 -0.65 12.50 3.35
CA LEU A 7 -0.64 12.17 1.92
C LEU A 7 0.67 11.47 1.52
N LEU A 8 1.83 12.03 1.88
CA LEU A 8 3.13 11.45 1.57
C LEU A 8 3.29 10.06 2.19
N PHE A 9 2.90 9.90 3.46
CA PHE A 9 2.94 8.61 4.14
C PHE A 9 2.05 7.57 3.44
N SER A 10 0.81 7.93 3.12
CA SER A 10 -0.14 7.04 2.43
C SER A 10 0.35 6.65 1.04
N VAL A 11 0.90 7.58 0.27
CA VAL A 11 1.51 7.30 -1.04
C VAL A 11 2.69 6.34 -0.88
N ASN A 12 3.64 6.64 0.01
CA ASN A 12 4.80 5.79 0.24
C ASN A 12 4.38 4.37 0.66
N LEU A 13 3.44 4.26 1.60
CA LEU A 13 2.96 2.96 2.08
C LEU A 13 2.29 2.16 0.95
N PHE A 14 1.47 2.82 0.13
CA PHE A 14 0.83 2.20 -1.01
C PHE A 14 1.85 1.73 -2.05
N THR A 15 2.83 2.57 -2.39
CA THR A 15 3.92 2.20 -3.31
C THR A 15 4.76 1.04 -2.78
N ILE A 16 5.11 1.04 -1.48
CA ILE A 16 5.81 -0.07 -0.84
C ILE A 16 4.99 -1.36 -0.94
N GLY A 17 3.67 -1.28 -0.73
CA GLY A 17 2.78 -2.43 -0.88
C GLY A 17 2.79 -3.03 -2.29
N ILE A 18 2.78 -2.18 -3.33
CA ILE A 18 2.93 -2.62 -4.72
C ILE A 18 4.28 -3.32 -4.92
N ILE A 19 5.37 -2.73 -4.42
CA ILE A 19 6.72 -3.30 -4.56
C ILE A 19 6.79 -4.68 -3.90
N PHE A 20 6.24 -4.84 -2.69
CA PHE A 20 6.23 -6.14 -2.02
C PHE A 20 5.42 -7.19 -2.78
N LEU A 21 4.22 -6.85 -3.29
CA LEU A 21 3.48 -7.80 -4.11
C LEU A 21 4.19 -8.13 -5.44
N TYR A 22 4.85 -7.15 -6.05
CA TYR A 22 5.67 -7.39 -7.24
C TYR A 22 6.82 -8.36 -6.93
N LEU A 23 7.54 -8.16 -5.82
CA LEU A 23 8.60 -9.07 -5.40
C LEU A 23 8.06 -10.47 -5.11
N GLU A 24 6.93 -10.57 -4.41
CA GLU A 24 6.27 -11.85 -4.13
C GLU A 24 6.01 -12.63 -5.41
N THR A 25 5.32 -12.00 -6.37
CA THR A 25 4.91 -12.64 -7.62
C THR A 25 6.09 -13.05 -8.50
N ASN A 26 7.18 -12.28 -8.50
CA ASN A 26 8.32 -12.58 -9.37
C ASN A 26 9.34 -13.55 -8.75
N PHE A 27 9.49 -13.56 -7.42
CA PHE A 27 10.58 -14.29 -6.76
C PHE A 27 10.13 -15.37 -5.79
N TYR A 28 8.95 -15.25 -5.18
CA TYR A 28 8.56 -16.10 -4.03
C TYR A 28 7.28 -16.91 -4.27
N GLN A 29 6.52 -16.61 -5.33
CA GLN A 29 5.29 -17.32 -5.67
C GLN A 29 5.54 -18.73 -6.26
N PHE A 30 6.78 -19.02 -6.68
CA PHE A 30 7.11 -20.30 -7.30
C PHE A 30 7.52 -21.36 -6.27
N VAL A 31 7.26 -22.61 -6.65
CA VAL A 31 7.66 -23.77 -5.87
C VAL A 31 9.14 -24.04 -6.11
N ASP A 32 9.89 -24.25 -5.03
CA ASP A 32 11.33 -24.53 -5.07
C ASP A 32 11.62 -25.95 -5.58
N HIS A 33 12.89 -26.26 -5.85
CA HIS A 33 13.38 -27.56 -6.36
C HIS A 33 12.92 -28.77 -5.55
N ASN A 34 12.56 -28.58 -4.28
CA ASN A 34 12.05 -29.62 -3.39
C ASN A 34 10.51 -29.72 -3.36
N ASN A 35 9.81 -29.08 -4.29
CA ASN A 35 8.35 -28.97 -4.32
C ASN A 35 7.72 -28.23 -3.12
N PHE A 36 8.49 -27.40 -2.42
CA PHE A 36 7.99 -26.54 -1.33
C PHE A 36 7.74 -25.12 -1.83
N LEU A 37 6.64 -24.53 -1.38
CA LEU A 37 6.37 -23.11 -1.57
C LEU A 37 7.42 -22.29 -0.80
N GLN A 38 7.98 -21.28 -1.47
CA GLN A 38 8.94 -20.40 -0.82
C GLN A 38 8.18 -19.41 0.09
N GLU A 39 8.20 -19.66 1.40
CA GLU A 39 7.51 -18.78 2.34
C GLU A 39 8.19 -17.42 2.42
N SER A 40 7.38 -16.38 2.24
CA SER A 40 7.82 -15.00 2.20
C SER A 40 6.85 -14.12 2.98
N TRP A 41 7.38 -13.10 3.65
CA TRP A 41 6.58 -12.07 4.31
C TRP A 41 6.09 -10.99 3.35
N PHE A 42 6.51 -11.01 2.07
CA PHE A 42 6.15 -9.96 1.11
C PHE A 42 4.67 -9.96 0.77
N MET A 43 4.00 -11.12 0.72
CA MET A 43 2.55 -11.18 0.51
C MET A 43 1.76 -10.48 1.65
N PRO A 44 1.88 -10.88 2.94
CA PRO A 44 1.16 -10.22 4.01
C PRO A 44 1.57 -8.75 4.18
N LEU A 45 2.86 -8.43 4.13
CA LEU A 45 3.33 -7.04 4.24
C LEU A 45 2.85 -6.16 3.09
N GLY A 46 2.85 -6.69 1.86
CA GLY A 46 2.34 -6.01 0.68
C GLY A 46 0.87 -5.70 0.79
N PHE A 47 0.07 -6.69 1.22
CA PHE A 47 -1.36 -6.54 1.44
C PHE A 47 -1.69 -5.49 2.51
N PHE A 48 -1.07 -5.57 3.69
CA PHE A 48 -1.30 -4.58 4.75
C PHE A 48 -0.87 -3.18 4.32
N SER A 49 0.28 -3.05 3.66
CA SER A 49 0.79 -1.76 3.19
C SER A 49 -0.15 -1.13 2.15
N LEU A 50 -0.71 -1.94 1.23
CA LEU A 50 -1.71 -1.48 0.27
C LEU A 50 -3.00 -1.03 0.95
N ILE A 51 -3.54 -1.82 1.89
CA ILE A 51 -4.79 -1.48 2.58
C ILE A 51 -4.63 -0.17 3.33
N PHE A 52 -3.60 -0.05 4.17
CA PHE A 52 -3.41 1.15 4.98
C PHE A 52 -3.08 2.36 4.11
N GLY A 53 -2.31 2.18 3.03
CA GLY A 53 -2.01 3.23 2.07
C GLY A 53 -3.28 3.71 1.35
N ALA A 54 -4.11 2.79 0.87
CA ALA A 54 -5.37 3.09 0.21
C ALA A 54 -6.37 3.79 1.13
N LEU A 55 -6.52 3.31 2.37
CA LEU A 55 -7.35 3.96 3.39
C LEU A 55 -6.87 5.39 3.68
N GLY A 56 -5.56 5.57 3.82
CA GLY A 56 -4.97 6.89 4.02
C GLY A 56 -5.21 7.84 2.84
N LEU A 57 -5.12 7.35 1.61
CA LEU A 57 -5.44 8.13 0.40
C LEU A 57 -6.93 8.49 0.33
N LEU A 58 -7.82 7.54 0.63
CA LEU A 58 -9.27 7.74 0.68
C LEU A 58 -9.63 8.84 1.69
N LEU A 59 -9.06 8.80 2.89
CA LEU A 59 -9.29 9.84 3.90
C LEU A 59 -8.84 11.23 3.43
N VAL A 60 -7.69 11.32 2.76
CA VAL A 60 -7.23 12.59 2.18
C VAL A 60 -8.17 13.07 1.07
N PHE A 61 -8.65 12.16 0.23
CA PHE A 61 -9.57 12.46 -0.86
C PHE A 61 -10.91 13.00 -0.34
N VAL A 62 -11.55 12.28 0.58
CA VAL A 62 -12.82 12.69 1.23
C VAL A 62 -12.67 14.04 1.92
N LYS A 63 -11.57 14.24 2.67
CA LYS A 63 -11.29 15.52 3.32
C LYS A 63 -11.15 16.67 2.31
N THR A 64 -10.51 16.42 1.18
CA THR A 64 -10.29 17.44 0.14
C THR A 64 -11.60 17.83 -0.52
N ILE A 65 -12.46 16.85 -0.83
CA ILE A 65 -13.81 17.10 -1.34
C ILE A 65 -14.64 17.89 -0.32
N TRP A 66 -14.65 17.46 0.94
CA TRP A 66 -15.41 18.12 1.99
C TRP A 66 -15.03 19.60 2.15
N LEU A 67 -13.72 19.90 2.18
CA LEU A 67 -13.23 21.26 2.27
C LEU A 67 -13.60 22.09 1.03
N LYS A 68 -13.59 21.48 -0.16
CA LYS A 68 -13.98 22.15 -1.40
C LYS A 68 -15.48 22.49 -1.41
N ILE A 69 -16.33 21.59 -0.92
CA ILE A 69 -17.77 21.84 -0.78
C ILE A 69 -18.03 22.95 0.24
N LYS A 70 -17.36 22.93 1.40
CA LYS A 70 -17.56 23.93 2.46
C LYS A 70 -17.06 25.34 2.09
N ASN A 71 -16.05 25.44 1.25
CA ASN A 71 -15.48 26.73 0.81
C ASN A 71 -16.19 27.35 -0.40
N ASN A 72 -17.16 26.63 -0.99
CA ASN A 72 -18.06 27.13 -2.02
C ASN A 72 -19.36 27.62 -1.38
#